data_AF-A0A6B3KHG3-F1
#
_entry.id   AF-A0A6B3KHG3-F1
#
_cell.length_a   1.000
_cell.length_b   1.000
_cell.length_c   1.000
_cell.angle_alpha   90.00
_cell.angle_beta   90.00
_cell.angle_gamma   90.00
#
_symmetry.space_group_name_H-M   'P 1'
#
loop_
_entity.id
_entity.type
_entity.pdbx_description
1 polymer ?
#
loop_
_entity_poly.entity_id
_entity_poly.type
_entity_poly.pdbx_seq_one_letter_code
_entity_poly.pdbx_strand_id
1 'polypeptide(L)'
;MKPRSIGATFALAVALGLGLAAPARAQTADPCSVFLCMAAVSGFGTPSAECAAPIAAFHAIQIWDPHFDSAATAAARRTYLMTCPGVVPVNQATLEAIIGQWGYTP
;
A
#
# COMPACT_ATOMS: atom_id res chain seq x y z
N MET A 1 -12.53 61.86 34.66
CA MET A 1 -12.56 60.50 35.27
C MET A 1 -14.01 60.04 35.43
N LYS A 2 -14.41 58.95 34.74
CA LYS A 2 -15.42 57.97 35.19
C LYS A 2 -15.50 56.82 34.18
N PRO A 3 -14.94 55.63 34.43
CA PRO A 3 -15.17 54.47 33.57
C PRO A 3 -16.51 53.81 33.94
N ARG A 4 -17.30 53.41 32.93
CA ARG A 4 -18.54 52.64 33.11
C ARG A 4 -18.26 51.16 32.81
N SER A 5 -18.46 50.37 33.86
CA SER A 5 -18.96 48.99 33.97
C SER A 5 -18.60 47.90 32.96
N ILE A 6 -17.92 46.91 33.54
CA ILE A 6 -17.87 45.45 33.32
C ILE A 6 -19.10 44.86 32.63
N GLY A 7 -18.85 43.97 31.65
CA GLY A 7 -19.81 42.99 31.15
C GLY A 7 -19.07 41.73 30.66
N ALA A 8 -19.10 40.67 31.46
CA ALA A 8 -18.52 39.37 31.15
C ALA A 8 -19.56 38.45 30.50
N THR A 9 -19.26 37.84 29.35
CA THR A 9 -19.78 36.51 28.97
C THR A 9 -18.99 35.95 27.77
N PHE A 10 -18.10 34.99 28.00
CA PHE A 10 -17.59 34.11 26.94
C PHE A 10 -18.13 32.71 27.20
N ALA A 11 -19.18 32.35 26.47
CA ALA A 11 -19.62 30.96 26.35
C ALA A 11 -19.33 30.51 24.92
N LEU A 12 -18.27 29.73 24.73
CA LEU A 12 -18.03 28.98 23.49
C LEU A 12 -18.16 27.50 23.80
N ALA A 13 -19.28 26.92 23.37
CA ALA A 13 -19.54 25.49 23.43
C ALA A 13 -18.67 24.78 22.38
N VAL A 14 -17.74 23.94 22.82
CA VAL A 14 -17.00 23.03 21.94
C VAL A 14 -17.79 21.73 21.83
N ALA A 15 -18.70 21.68 20.87
CA ALA A 15 -19.23 20.42 20.36
C ALA A 15 -18.36 19.97 19.18
N LEU A 16 -17.26 19.26 19.47
CA LEU A 16 -16.46 18.60 18.44
C LEU A 16 -16.67 17.10 18.51
N GLY A 17 -17.62 16.68 17.67
CA GLY A 17 -17.52 15.51 16.82
C GLY A 17 -16.99 14.23 17.46
N LEU A 18 -17.92 13.36 17.84
CA LEU A 18 -17.75 11.92 17.72
C LEU A 18 -17.41 11.60 16.25
N GLY A 19 -16.13 11.74 15.92
CA GLY A 19 -15.55 11.29 14.66
C GLY A 19 -15.63 9.78 14.64
N LEU A 20 -16.69 9.29 14.02
CA LEU A 20 -16.85 7.92 13.55
C LEU A 20 -15.49 7.38 13.07
N ALA A 21 -14.90 6.49 13.85
CA ALA A 21 -13.86 5.61 13.36
C ALA A 21 -14.51 4.76 12.27
N ALA A 22 -14.50 5.28 11.03
CA ALA A 22 -14.86 4.48 9.88
C ALA A 22 -13.93 3.27 9.91
N PRO A 23 -14.46 2.03 9.81
CA PRO A 23 -13.60 0.87 9.74
C PRO A 23 -12.69 1.09 8.53
N ALA A 24 -11.38 1.14 8.77
CA ALA A 24 -10.38 1.13 7.72
C ALA A 24 -10.66 -0.15 6.92
N ARG A 25 -11.33 0.00 5.77
CA ARG A 25 -11.50 -1.12 4.86
C ARG A 25 -10.10 -1.54 4.48
N ALA A 26 -9.81 -2.83 4.53
CA ALA A 26 -8.56 -3.39 4.07
C ALA A 26 -8.36 -2.95 2.61
N GLN A 27 -7.66 -1.84 2.41
CA GLN A 27 -7.31 -1.39 1.08
C GLN A 27 -6.22 -2.34 0.64
N THR A 28 -6.50 -3.09 -0.43
CA THR A 28 -5.46 -3.85 -1.13
C THR A 28 -4.27 -2.92 -1.33
N ALA A 29 -3.06 -3.38 -0.98
CA ALA A 29 -1.86 -2.55 -1.08
C ALA A 29 -1.79 -1.90 -2.47
N ASP A 30 -1.31 -0.66 -2.51
CA ASP A 30 -1.17 0.06 -3.78
C ASP A 30 -0.15 -0.67 -4.67
N PRO A 31 -0.49 -1.05 -5.92
CA PRO A 31 0.38 -1.83 -6.78
C PRO A 31 1.72 -1.13 -7.07
N CYS A 32 1.77 0.21 -7.06
CA CYS A 32 3.03 0.93 -7.22
C CYS A 32 3.94 0.81 -6.00
N SER A 33 3.39 0.92 -4.80
CA SER A 33 4.13 0.67 -3.56
C SER A 33 4.68 -0.76 -3.52
N VAL A 34 3.89 -1.74 -3.96
CA VAL A 34 4.32 -3.13 -4.05
C VAL A 34 5.44 -3.30 -5.07
N PHE A 35 5.29 -2.71 -6.27
CA PHE A 35 6.33 -2.77 -7.30
C PHE A 35 7.66 -2.18 -6.81
N LEU A 36 7.64 -0.98 -6.23
CA LEU A 36 8.85 -0.31 -5.75
C LEU A 36 9.53 -1.10 -4.62
N CYS A 37 8.75 -1.63 -3.69
CA CYS A 37 9.29 -2.42 -2.58
C CYS A 37 9.84 -3.77 -3.02
N MET A 38 9.14 -4.46 -3.94
CA MET A 38 9.65 -5.71 -4.54
C MET A 38 10.90 -5.45 -5.38
N ALA A 39 10.98 -4.32 -6.10
CA ALA A 39 12.18 -3.92 -6.83
C ALA A 39 13.36 -3.72 -5.88
N ALA A 40 13.16 -3.02 -4.76
CA ALA A 40 14.20 -2.78 -3.76
C ALA A 40 14.77 -4.08 -3.16
N VAL A 41 13.92 -5.03 -2.76
CA VAL A 41 14.40 -6.33 -2.25
C VAL A 41 14.98 -7.23 -3.33
N SER A 42 14.68 -6.97 -4.60
CA SER A 42 15.28 -7.64 -5.76
C SER A 42 16.59 -6.96 -6.21
N GLY A 43 17.12 -5.99 -5.46
CA GLY A 43 18.41 -5.35 -5.71
C GLY A 43 18.35 -4.04 -6.51
N PHE A 44 17.17 -3.53 -6.81
CA PHE A 44 16.98 -2.26 -7.53
C PHE A 44 16.71 -1.08 -6.58
N GLY A 45 17.37 -1.08 -5.42
CA GLY A 45 17.24 -0.05 -4.40
C GLY A 45 17.56 -0.57 -3.00
N THR A 46 17.23 0.24 -1.99
CA THR A 46 17.36 -0.15 -0.58
C THR A 46 15.96 -0.30 0.02
N PRO A 47 15.60 -1.48 0.56
CA PRO A 47 14.31 -1.66 1.19
C PRO A 47 14.21 -0.80 2.46
N SER A 48 13.09 -0.10 2.61
CA SER A 48 12.75 0.62 3.84
C SER A 48 11.84 -0.23 4.73
N ALA A 49 11.70 0.14 6.00
CA ALA A 49 10.80 -0.56 6.92
C ALA A 49 9.33 -0.54 6.46
N GLU A 50 8.93 0.51 5.75
CA GLU A 50 7.59 0.67 5.17
C GLU A 50 7.24 -0.40 4.12
N CYS A 51 8.25 -1.10 3.58
CA CYS A 51 8.05 -2.14 2.58
C CYS A 51 7.50 -3.46 3.11
N ALA A 52 7.42 -3.65 4.44
CA ALA A 52 6.92 -4.89 5.02
C ALA A 52 5.50 -5.25 4.55
N ALA A 53 4.56 -4.30 4.59
CA ALA A 53 3.19 -4.55 4.18
C ALA A 53 3.02 -4.73 2.65
N PRO A 54 3.63 -3.90 1.78
CA PRO A 54 3.62 -4.12 0.33
C PRO A 54 4.24 -5.45 -0.11
N ILE A 55 5.35 -5.88 0.50
CA ILE A 55 5.98 -7.18 0.21
C ILE A 55 5.04 -8.32 0.61
N ALA A 56 4.44 -8.25 1.81
CA ALA A 56 3.47 -9.25 2.24
C ALA A 56 2.27 -9.33 1.29
N ALA A 57 1.81 -8.19 0.76
CA ALA A 57 0.72 -8.16 -0.21
C ALA A 57 1.08 -8.84 -1.53
N PHE A 58 2.31 -8.69 -2.03
CA PHE A 58 2.78 -9.43 -3.21
C PHE A 58 2.75 -10.94 -2.97
N HIS A 59 3.27 -11.39 -1.83
CA HIS A 59 3.33 -12.81 -1.49
C HIS A 59 1.95 -13.42 -1.21
N ALA A 60 0.98 -12.63 -0.75
CA ALA A 60 -0.40 -13.06 -0.55
C ALA A 60 -1.15 -13.37 -1.86
N ILE A 61 -0.66 -12.92 -3.02
CA ILE A 61 -1.19 -13.31 -4.32
C ILE A 61 -0.74 -14.74 -4.58
N GLN A 62 -1.66 -15.70 -4.40
CA GLN A 62 -1.41 -17.13 -4.60
C GLN A 62 -2.65 -17.79 -5.20
N ILE A 63 -2.44 -18.66 -6.19
CA ILE A 63 -3.48 -19.46 -6.85
C ILE A 63 -3.24 -20.93 -6.50
N TRP A 64 -4.33 -21.65 -6.20
CA TRP A 64 -4.31 -23.04 -5.74
C TRP A 64 -5.35 -23.86 -6.50
N ASP A 65 -4.94 -24.98 -7.11
CA ASP A 65 -5.84 -25.97 -7.71
C ASP A 65 -5.15 -27.35 -7.95
N PRO A 66 -5.51 -28.41 -7.20
CA PRO A 66 -5.78 -28.38 -5.76
C PRO A 66 -4.51 -28.05 -4.94
N HIS A 67 -3.36 -27.91 -5.61
CA HIS A 67 -2.06 -27.58 -5.03
C HIS A 67 -1.63 -26.19 -5.51
N PHE A 68 -0.54 -25.66 -4.96
CA PHE A 68 -0.03 -24.36 -5.37
C PHE A 68 0.27 -24.34 -6.88
N ASP A 69 -0.44 -23.50 -7.61
CA ASP A 69 -0.21 -23.29 -9.03
C ASP A 69 0.81 -22.16 -9.20
N SER A 70 2.07 -22.55 -9.33
CA SER A 70 3.18 -21.60 -9.48
C SER A 70 3.08 -20.75 -10.74
N ALA A 71 2.56 -21.31 -11.84
CA ALA A 71 2.45 -20.61 -13.11
C ALA A 71 1.30 -19.59 -13.06
N ALA A 72 0.13 -19.99 -12.56
CA ALA A 72 -1.00 -19.09 -12.38
C ALA A 72 -0.68 -17.99 -11.35
N THR A 73 0.04 -18.32 -10.27
CA THR A 73 0.49 -17.35 -9.27
C THR A 73 1.45 -16.33 -9.87
N ALA A 74 2.47 -16.76 -10.62
CA ALA A 74 3.41 -15.86 -11.27
C ALA A 74 2.70 -14.94 -12.28
N ALA A 75 1.72 -15.46 -13.03
CA ALA A 75 0.91 -14.67 -13.95
C ALA A 75 0.03 -13.63 -13.22
N ALA A 76 -0.59 -14.00 -12.10
CA ALA A 76 -1.39 -13.11 -11.28
C ALA A 76 -0.54 -11.98 -10.66
N ARG A 77 0.62 -12.33 -10.08
CA ARG A 77 1.60 -11.37 -9.55
C ARG A 77 2.09 -10.40 -10.62
N ARG A 78 2.44 -10.90 -11.82
CA ARG A 78 2.85 -10.05 -12.95
C ARG A 78 1.73 -9.08 -13.34
N THR A 79 0.52 -9.59 -13.52
CA THR A 79 -0.65 -8.78 -13.89
C THR A 79 -0.92 -7.68 -12.87
N TYR A 80 -0.86 -8.03 -11.57
CA TYR A 80 -1.03 -7.06 -10.49
C TYR A 80 0.01 -5.94 -10.54
N LEU A 81 1.30 -6.27 -10.67
CA LEU A 81 2.35 -5.25 -10.76
C LEU A 81 2.20 -4.35 -11.99
N MET A 82 1.76 -4.90 -13.12
CA MET A 82 1.51 -4.15 -14.35
C MET A 82 0.35 -3.14 -14.26
N THR A 83 -0.46 -3.20 -13.20
CA THR A 83 -1.49 -2.17 -12.94
C THR A 83 -0.89 -0.86 -12.43
N CYS A 84 0.37 -0.86 -11.96
CA CYS A 84 1.08 0.37 -11.66
C CYS A 84 1.57 1.05 -12.95
N PRO A 85 1.21 2.33 -13.20
CA PRO A 85 1.70 3.07 -14.34
C PRO A 85 3.23 3.15 -14.37
N GLY A 86 3.82 2.91 -15.54
CA GLY A 86 5.28 2.96 -15.73
C GLY A 86 6.02 1.65 -15.42
N VAL A 87 5.34 0.59 -14.98
CA VAL A 87 5.95 -0.74 -14.90
C VAL A 87 6.25 -1.27 -16.30
N VAL A 88 5.28 -1.20 -17.20
CA VAL A 88 5.46 -1.48 -18.63
C VAL A 88 5.13 -0.21 -19.43
N PRO A 89 5.94 0.16 -20.43
CA PRO A 89 7.17 -0.51 -20.88
C PRO A 89 8.45 -0.10 -20.12
N VAL A 90 8.39 0.91 -19.25
CA VAL A 90 9.60 1.59 -18.75
C VAL A 90 10.46 0.72 -17.83
N ASN A 91 9.85 -0.04 -16.92
CA ASN A 91 10.58 -0.87 -15.95
C ASN A 91 10.42 -2.38 -16.21
N GLN A 92 10.31 -2.76 -17.48
CA GLN A 92 10.05 -4.15 -17.85
C GLN A 92 11.14 -5.11 -17.35
N ALA A 93 12.42 -4.72 -17.41
CA ALA A 93 13.51 -5.54 -16.89
C ALA A 93 13.38 -5.79 -15.37
N THR A 94 13.00 -4.77 -14.61
CA THR A 94 12.76 -4.88 -13.16
C THR A 94 11.56 -5.77 -12.86
N LEU A 95 10.47 -5.64 -13.62
CA LEU A 95 9.31 -6.54 -13.52
C LEU A 95 9.72 -8.00 -13.72
N GLU A 96 10.47 -8.29 -14.79
CA GLU A 96 10.89 -9.65 -15.09
C GLU A 96 11.87 -10.20 -14.05
N ALA A 97 12.73 -9.36 -13.46
CA ALA A 97 13.59 -9.75 -12.35
C ALA A 97 12.77 -10.10 -11.09
N ILE A 98 11.79 -9.27 -10.72
CA ILE A 98 10.90 -9.53 -9.57
C ILE A 98 10.16 -10.86 -9.78
N ILE A 99 9.56 -11.06 -10.95
CA ILE A 99 8.79 -12.28 -11.21
C ILE A 99 9.71 -13.51 -11.32
N GLY A 100 10.89 -13.37 -11.92
CA GLY A 100 11.88 -14.45 -12.00
C GLY A 100 12.37 -14.91 -10.62
N GLN A 101 12.52 -13.98 -9.67
CA GLN A 101 13.03 -14.29 -8.33
C GLN A 101 11.92 -14.71 -7.36
N TRP A 102 10.74 -14.10 -7.44
CA TRP A 102 9.70 -14.22 -6.41
C TRP A 102 8.34 -14.67 -6.95
N GLY A 103 8.16 -14.79 -8.27
CA GLY A 103 6.84 -15.03 -8.87
C GLY A 103 6.30 -16.45 -8.66
N TYR A 104 7.18 -17.43 -8.49
CA TYR A 104 6.85 -18.86 -8.60
C TYR A 104 6.85 -19.63 -7.28
N THR A 105 7.07 -18.94 -6.15
CA THR A 105 7.08 -19.55 -4.83
C THR A 105 5.89 -19.08 -4.01
N PRO A 106 5.33 -19.91 -3.11
CA PRO A 106 4.31 -19.45 -2.16
C PRO A 106 4.78 -18.21 -1.40
#